data_AF-A0A377ZGW4-F1
#
_entry.id   AF-A0A377ZGW4-F1
#
_cell.length_a   1.000
_cell.length_b   1.000
_cell.length_c   1.000
_cell.angle_alpha   90.00
_cell.angle_beta   90.00
_cell.angle_gamma   90.00
#
_symmetry.space_group_name_H-M   'P 1'
#
loop_
_entity.id
_entity.type
_entity.pdbx_description
1 polymer ?
#
loop_
_entity_poly.entity_id
_entity_poly.type
_entity_poly.pdbx_seq_one_letter_code
_entity_poly.pdbx_strand_id
1 'polypeptide(L)'
;MRQRAALGETTGLAGRLLTPEVDGQQVAWPQALAETAARLRQIIDQHGPQAVAFYASGQLLTEDYYAANKLMKGFIGAANIDTNSRLCMSSAVTGYKRAFGADVVPCSYDDVENSDLVVLVGSNAAWAHPVLFQRLAQAKRDNPRLRIVAIDPRRTATCEIADRHLALAPGSDGGLFAGLLNALAEAGACVDGFRDGPQALAAARGWDVARVAAFCGLPADEVAGFYREFIAARGRSPSTPWESINPPAAATNVTPSSTSIWPAGSMAAAAAAPFR
;
A
#
# COMPACT_ATOMS: atom_id res chain seq x y z
N MET A 1 14.16 -15.86 16.04
CA MET A 1 14.12 -14.98 14.85
C MET A 1 15.54 -14.59 14.43
N ARG A 2 16.09 -15.23 13.39
CA ARG A 2 17.32 -14.81 12.70
C ARG A 2 16.93 -13.95 11.49
N GLN A 3 16.71 -12.65 11.68
CA GLN A 3 16.53 -11.70 10.57
C GLN A 3 17.54 -10.55 10.61
N ARG A 4 18.46 -10.53 11.59
CA ARG A 4 19.58 -9.58 11.57
C ARG A 4 20.61 -10.06 10.55
N ALA A 5 20.80 -9.25 9.49
CA ALA A 5 22.02 -9.13 8.68
C ALA A 5 22.28 -10.09 7.50
N ALA A 6 21.27 -10.51 6.71
CA ALA A 6 21.54 -11.18 5.43
C ALA A 6 21.98 -10.23 4.30
N LEU A 7 21.68 -8.92 4.37
CA LEU A 7 22.02 -7.98 3.29
C LEU A 7 23.54 -7.91 3.05
N GLY A 8 24.34 -7.89 4.12
CA GLY A 8 25.80 -7.89 4.00
C GLY A 8 26.33 -9.14 3.28
N GLU A 9 25.67 -10.29 3.47
CA GLU A 9 26.02 -11.56 2.81
C GLU A 9 25.72 -11.54 1.30
N THR A 10 24.84 -10.66 0.82
CA THR A 10 24.55 -10.47 -0.61
C THR A 10 25.55 -9.57 -1.35
N THR A 11 26.46 -8.92 -0.63
CA THR A 11 27.42 -7.98 -1.25
C THR A 11 28.65 -8.65 -1.85
N GLY A 12 28.86 -9.95 -1.57
CA GLY A 12 29.97 -10.73 -2.12
C GLY A 12 29.89 -10.95 -3.64
N LEU A 13 30.97 -11.53 -4.18
CA LEU A 13 31.08 -11.89 -5.60
C LEU A 13 30.61 -13.31 -5.90
N ALA A 14 30.40 -14.15 -4.89
CA ALA A 14 29.95 -15.52 -5.08
C ALA A 14 28.58 -15.53 -5.80
N GLY A 15 28.53 -16.17 -6.98
CA GLY A 15 27.33 -16.22 -7.82
C GLY A 15 26.99 -14.93 -8.56
N ARG A 16 27.81 -13.87 -8.46
CA ARG A 16 27.60 -12.61 -9.18
C ARG A 16 28.08 -12.75 -10.63
N LEU A 17 27.26 -12.30 -11.59
CA LEU A 17 27.67 -12.21 -12.99
C LEU A 17 28.70 -11.08 -13.13
N LEU A 18 29.93 -11.40 -13.55
CA LEU A 18 31.06 -10.46 -13.64
C LEU A 18 31.39 -10.03 -15.07
N THR A 19 30.94 -10.79 -16.07
CA THR A 19 31.17 -10.55 -17.48
C THR A 19 29.84 -10.64 -18.23
N PRO A 20 29.62 -9.82 -19.27
CA PRO A 20 28.42 -9.94 -20.08
C PRO A 20 28.49 -11.20 -20.94
N GLU A 21 27.31 -11.75 -21.22
CA GLU A 21 27.13 -12.97 -22.00
C GLU A 21 26.16 -12.69 -23.15
N VAL A 22 26.49 -13.21 -24.35
CA VAL A 22 25.63 -13.18 -25.54
C VAL A 22 25.51 -14.61 -26.03
N ASP A 23 24.28 -15.12 -26.12
CA ASP A 23 23.97 -16.47 -26.62
C ASP A 23 24.81 -17.58 -25.96
N GLY A 24 25.02 -17.52 -24.64
CA GLY A 24 25.81 -18.52 -23.90
C GLY A 24 27.32 -18.24 -23.84
N GLN A 25 27.80 -17.18 -24.48
CA GLN A 25 29.23 -16.90 -24.61
C GLN A 25 29.63 -15.59 -23.92
N GLN A 26 30.69 -15.63 -23.12
CA GLN A 26 31.24 -14.44 -22.49
C GLN A 26 31.88 -13.52 -23.53
N VAL A 27 31.60 -12.23 -23.45
CA VAL A 27 32.09 -11.21 -24.37
C VAL A 27 32.59 -9.97 -23.63
N ALA A 28 33.25 -9.05 -24.34
CA ALA A 28 33.58 -7.74 -23.79
C ALA A 28 32.36 -6.80 -23.82
N TRP A 29 32.33 -5.83 -22.90
CA TRP A 29 31.26 -4.82 -22.82
C TRP A 29 30.94 -4.12 -24.15
N PRO A 30 31.92 -3.63 -24.94
CA PRO A 30 31.63 -3.01 -26.24
C PRO A 30 30.88 -3.92 -27.20
N GLN A 31 31.21 -5.22 -27.21
CA GLN A 31 30.57 -6.21 -28.06
C GLN A 31 29.12 -6.48 -27.59
N ALA A 32 28.91 -6.68 -26.29
CA ALA A 32 27.57 -6.89 -25.72
C ALA A 32 26.61 -5.72 -26.03
N LEU A 33 27.11 -4.49 -25.87
CA LEU A 33 26.33 -3.28 -26.15
C LEU A 33 26.03 -3.13 -27.65
N ALA A 34 27.03 -3.36 -28.51
CA ALA A 34 26.86 -3.29 -29.96
C ALA A 34 25.83 -4.31 -30.46
N GLU A 35 25.91 -5.56 -29.98
CA GLU A 35 24.98 -6.62 -30.36
C GLU A 35 23.55 -6.30 -29.91
N THR A 36 23.39 -5.86 -28.66
CA THR A 36 22.09 -5.48 -28.10
C THR A 36 21.47 -4.33 -28.90
N ALA A 37 22.26 -3.30 -29.22
CA ALA A 37 21.79 -2.15 -29.99
C ALA A 37 21.41 -2.55 -31.43
N ALA A 38 22.21 -3.38 -32.09
CA ALA A 38 21.96 -3.85 -33.46
C ALA A 38 20.67 -4.69 -33.53
N ARG A 39 20.50 -5.67 -32.63
CA ARG A 39 19.29 -6.51 -32.58
C ARG A 39 18.03 -5.70 -32.26
N LEU A 40 18.10 -4.80 -31.27
CA LEU A 40 16.97 -3.91 -30.95
C LEU A 40 16.61 -3.02 -32.14
N ARG A 41 17.60 -2.46 -32.83
CA ARG A 41 17.37 -1.63 -34.03
C ARG A 41 16.68 -2.45 -35.12
N GLN A 42 17.19 -3.64 -35.42
CA GLN A 42 16.61 -4.53 -36.42
C GLN A 42 15.15 -4.87 -36.12
N ILE A 43 14.82 -5.18 -34.86
CA ILE A 43 13.44 -5.46 -34.44
C ILE A 43 12.54 -4.23 -34.67
N ILE A 44 13.02 -3.05 -34.30
CA ILE A 44 12.27 -1.79 -34.48
C ILE A 44 12.08 -1.49 -35.96
N ASP A 45 13.10 -1.69 -36.80
CA ASP A 45 13.03 -1.40 -38.24
C ASP A 45 12.06 -2.37 -38.95
N GLN A 46 11.98 -3.63 -38.50
CA GLN A 46 11.12 -4.65 -39.10
C GLN A 46 9.67 -4.62 -38.59
N HIS A 47 9.48 -4.39 -37.29
CA HIS A 47 8.18 -4.56 -36.62
C HIS A 47 7.63 -3.27 -35.99
N GLY A 48 8.39 -2.17 -36.07
CA GLY A 48 8.05 -0.90 -35.46
C GLY A 48 8.37 -0.84 -33.96
N PRO A 49 8.28 0.35 -33.36
CA PRO A 49 8.69 0.59 -31.97
C PRO A 49 7.81 -0.14 -30.94
N GLN A 50 6.59 -0.51 -31.30
CA GLN A 50 5.66 -1.25 -30.42
C GLN A 50 6.06 -2.71 -30.23
N ALA A 51 7.00 -3.24 -31.01
CA ALA A 51 7.53 -4.60 -30.84
C ALA A 51 8.52 -4.73 -29.67
N VAL A 52 8.92 -3.62 -29.04
CA VAL A 52 9.84 -3.59 -27.92
C VAL A 52 9.09 -3.34 -26.62
N ALA A 53 9.50 -4.00 -25.53
CA ALA A 53 9.02 -3.73 -24.19
C ALA A 53 10.17 -3.80 -23.17
N PHE A 54 10.14 -2.92 -22.17
CA PHE A 54 11.05 -2.93 -21.02
C PHE A 54 10.30 -3.34 -19.76
N TYR A 55 10.86 -4.30 -19.03
CA TYR A 55 10.42 -4.65 -17.69
C TYR A 55 11.50 -4.26 -16.67
N ALA A 56 11.31 -3.10 -16.03
CA ALA A 56 12.25 -2.52 -15.08
C ALA A 56 11.89 -2.89 -13.61
N SER A 57 12.59 -2.28 -12.64
CA SER A 57 12.43 -2.62 -11.23
C SER A 57 12.38 -1.39 -10.33
N GLY A 58 11.48 -1.37 -9.34
CA GLY A 58 11.42 -0.40 -8.23
C GLY A 58 12.67 -0.32 -7.37
N GLN A 59 13.63 -1.21 -7.58
CA GLN A 59 14.93 -1.25 -6.91
C GLN A 59 16.02 -0.45 -7.67
N LEU A 60 15.70 0.08 -8.85
CA LEU A 60 16.59 0.98 -9.59
C LEU A 60 16.67 2.35 -8.91
N LEU A 61 17.74 3.08 -9.21
CA LEU A 61 17.85 4.49 -8.82
C LEU A 61 16.83 5.33 -9.61
N THR A 62 16.48 6.48 -9.05
CA THR A 62 15.55 7.42 -9.69
C THR A 62 16.07 7.87 -11.06
N GLU A 63 17.38 8.09 -11.17
CA GLU A 63 18.08 8.50 -12.38
C GLU A 63 18.03 7.41 -13.46
N ASP A 64 18.22 6.14 -13.08
CA ASP A 64 18.14 5.00 -13.98
C ASP A 64 16.72 4.83 -14.54
N TYR A 65 15.72 5.00 -13.67
CA TYR A 65 14.30 5.01 -14.05
C TYR A 65 13.99 6.09 -15.08
N TYR A 66 14.53 7.29 -14.85
CA TYR A 66 14.34 8.43 -15.73
C TYR A 66 15.02 8.19 -17.08
N ALA A 67 16.24 7.68 -17.09
CA ALA A 67 16.97 7.34 -18.31
C ALA A 67 16.24 6.27 -19.13
N ALA A 68 15.78 5.19 -18.50
CA ALA A 68 15.03 4.12 -19.16
C ALA A 68 13.72 4.64 -19.78
N ASN A 69 12.99 5.51 -19.07
CA ASN A 69 11.77 6.12 -19.60
C ASN A 69 12.06 7.06 -20.78
N LYS A 70 13.13 7.87 -20.72
CA LYS A 70 13.54 8.71 -21.85
C LYS A 70 13.90 7.87 -23.07
N LEU A 71 14.66 6.79 -22.88
CA LEU A 71 14.98 5.87 -23.97
C LEU A 71 13.72 5.29 -24.59
N MET A 72 12.83 4.71 -23.78
CA MET A 72 11.65 4.01 -24.30
C MET A 72 10.62 4.98 -24.93
N LYS A 73 10.22 6.01 -24.19
CA LYS A 73 9.14 6.91 -24.62
C LYS A 73 9.63 8.01 -25.57
N GLY A 74 10.87 8.47 -25.40
CA GLY A 74 11.43 9.59 -26.16
C GLY A 74 12.16 9.18 -27.44
N PHE A 75 13.03 8.17 -27.36
CA PHE A 75 13.88 7.79 -28.49
C PHE A 75 13.35 6.59 -29.29
N ILE A 76 12.87 5.56 -28.61
CA ILE A 76 12.20 4.43 -29.27
C ILE A 76 10.80 4.84 -29.73
N GLY A 77 10.11 5.68 -28.95
CA GLY A 77 8.78 6.18 -29.33
C GLY A 77 7.65 5.21 -29.03
N ALA A 78 7.82 4.34 -28.02
CA ALA A 78 6.78 3.44 -27.54
C ALA A 78 6.57 3.57 -26.03
N ALA A 79 5.43 3.09 -25.54
CA ALA A 79 5.04 3.24 -24.14
C ALA A 79 5.10 1.94 -23.34
N ASN A 80 5.60 0.85 -23.95
CA ASN A 80 5.69 -0.49 -23.36
C ASN A 80 6.85 -0.58 -22.36
N ILE A 81 6.78 0.22 -21.30
CA ILE A 81 7.68 0.14 -20.15
C ILE A 81 6.85 -0.06 -18.90
N ASP A 82 7.21 -1.07 -18.13
CA ASP A 82 6.51 -1.42 -16.91
C ASP A 82 7.49 -2.00 -15.88
N THR A 83 7.09 -2.09 -14.61
CA THR A 83 7.98 -2.53 -13.55
C THR A 83 7.32 -3.49 -12.57
N ASN A 84 8.13 -4.20 -11.79
CA ASN A 84 7.64 -5.00 -10.66
C ASN A 84 6.75 -4.20 -9.68
N SER A 85 6.91 -2.88 -9.60
CA SER A 85 6.06 -2.00 -8.78
C SER A 85 4.60 -1.99 -9.25
N ARG A 86 4.27 -2.37 -10.50
CA ARG A 86 2.88 -2.50 -10.93
C ARG A 86 2.11 -3.51 -10.08
N LEU A 87 2.74 -4.66 -9.81
CA LEU A 87 2.16 -5.72 -8.99
C LEU A 87 2.02 -5.30 -7.52
N CYS A 88 2.67 -4.21 -7.15
CA CYS A 88 2.90 -3.83 -5.78
C CYS A 88 2.07 -2.60 -5.35
N MET A 89 2.24 -1.50 -6.08
CA MET A 89 1.79 -0.16 -5.68
C MET A 89 0.72 0.43 -6.59
N SER A 90 0.39 -0.19 -7.73
CA SER A 90 -0.51 0.43 -8.72
C SER A 90 -1.91 0.72 -8.18
N SER A 91 -2.45 -0.16 -7.32
CA SER A 91 -3.72 0.04 -6.63
C SER A 91 -3.66 1.21 -5.65
N ALA A 92 -2.58 1.30 -4.86
CA ALA A 92 -2.35 2.40 -3.93
C ALA A 92 -2.25 3.76 -4.63
N VAL A 93 -1.44 3.86 -5.69
CA VAL A 93 -1.30 5.08 -6.50
C VAL A 93 -2.66 5.52 -7.07
N THR A 94 -3.46 4.56 -7.55
CA THR A 94 -4.81 4.85 -8.07
C THR A 94 -5.73 5.37 -6.96
N GLY A 95 -5.66 4.77 -5.78
CA GLY A 95 -6.38 5.21 -4.59
C GLY A 95 -6.03 6.63 -4.17
N TYR A 96 -4.74 6.94 -4.03
CA TYR A 96 -4.25 8.27 -3.66
C TYR A 96 -4.66 9.32 -4.69
N LYS A 97 -4.53 9.03 -5.99
CA LYS A 97 -4.98 9.97 -7.03
C LYS A 97 -6.48 10.24 -6.98
N ARG A 98 -7.30 9.23 -6.70
CA ARG A 98 -8.76 9.41 -6.54
C ARG A 98 -9.11 10.21 -5.29
N ALA A 99 -8.41 9.97 -4.18
CA ALA A 99 -8.69 10.61 -2.90
C ALA A 99 -8.11 12.03 -2.79
N PHE A 100 -6.91 12.24 -3.31
CA PHE A 100 -6.08 13.42 -3.08
C PHE A 100 -5.66 14.17 -4.35
N GLY A 101 -5.95 13.61 -5.52
CA GLY A 101 -5.51 14.19 -6.81
C GLY A 101 -4.03 13.97 -7.13
N ALA A 102 -3.25 13.38 -6.22
CA ALA A 102 -1.82 13.14 -6.39
C ALA A 102 -1.40 11.77 -5.83
N ASP A 103 -0.25 11.28 -6.30
CA ASP A 103 0.41 10.11 -5.73
C ASP A 103 1.20 10.53 -4.49
N VAL A 104 0.52 10.57 -3.34
CA VAL A 104 1.07 11.06 -2.08
C VAL A 104 0.68 10.14 -0.93
N VAL A 105 1.64 9.83 -0.07
CA VAL A 105 1.38 9.18 1.23
C VAL A 105 1.17 10.31 2.25
N PRO A 106 -0.02 10.42 2.87
CA PRO A 106 -0.39 11.61 3.67
C PRO A 106 0.23 11.66 5.07
N CYS A 107 1.03 10.67 5.43
CA CYS A 107 1.59 10.48 6.76
C CYS A 107 3.08 10.16 6.69
N SER A 108 3.74 10.29 7.82
CA SER A 108 5.15 10.01 8.04
C SER A 108 5.33 8.92 9.12
N TYR A 109 6.56 8.45 9.31
CA TYR A 109 6.82 7.50 10.39
C TYR A 109 6.70 8.11 11.79
N ASP A 110 6.75 9.44 11.92
CA ASP A 110 6.60 10.13 13.22
C ASP A 110 5.16 10.12 13.72
N ASP A 111 4.21 9.80 12.84
CA ASP A 111 2.80 9.64 13.22
C ASP A 111 2.56 8.38 14.06
N VAL A 112 3.48 7.41 14.04
CA VAL A 112 3.38 6.18 14.83
C VAL A 112 3.36 6.50 16.33
N GLU A 113 4.26 7.35 16.78
CA GLU A 113 4.36 7.73 18.20
C GLU A 113 3.25 8.73 18.61
N ASN A 114 2.66 9.45 17.66
CA ASN A 114 1.62 10.45 17.90
C ASN A 114 0.19 9.91 17.76
N SER A 115 0.03 8.63 17.44
CA SER A 115 -1.28 8.01 17.24
C SER A 115 -1.88 7.47 18.56
N ASP A 116 -3.20 7.66 18.73
CA ASP A 116 -3.97 6.97 19.77
C ASP A 116 -4.45 5.57 19.31
N LEU A 117 -4.55 5.38 17.99
CA LEU A 117 -4.96 4.13 17.35
C LEU A 117 -4.15 3.91 16.07
N VAL A 118 -3.68 2.69 15.87
CA VAL A 118 -2.99 2.23 14.64
C VAL A 118 -3.77 1.02 14.10
N VAL A 119 -4.16 1.05 12.83
CA VAL A 119 -4.97 -0.01 12.20
C VAL A 119 -4.19 -0.63 11.05
N LEU A 120 -3.64 -1.81 11.27
CA LEU A 120 -2.86 -2.58 10.30
C LEU A 120 -3.77 -3.49 9.47
N VAL A 121 -4.03 -3.17 8.21
CA VAL A 121 -4.88 -3.91 7.28
C VAL A 121 -4.01 -4.69 6.28
N GLY A 122 -4.15 -6.02 6.26
CA GLY A 122 -3.35 -6.93 5.43
C GLY A 122 -1.85 -6.98 5.75
N SER A 123 -1.41 -6.25 6.79
CA SER A 123 0.00 -5.98 7.05
C SER A 123 0.66 -7.03 7.94
N ASN A 124 1.60 -7.78 7.37
CA ASN A 124 2.57 -8.55 8.14
C ASN A 124 3.83 -7.72 8.47
N ALA A 125 3.65 -6.56 9.11
CA ALA A 125 4.71 -5.61 9.45
C ALA A 125 5.90 -6.25 10.19
N ALA A 126 5.65 -7.23 11.07
CA ALA A 126 6.72 -7.93 11.79
C ALA A 126 7.75 -8.59 10.84
N TRP A 127 7.30 -9.03 9.66
CA TRP A 127 8.16 -9.67 8.67
C TRP A 127 8.57 -8.73 7.54
N ALA A 128 7.62 -7.95 7.01
CA ALA A 128 7.82 -7.13 5.82
C ALA A 128 8.43 -5.75 6.13
N HIS A 129 8.20 -5.23 7.34
CA HIS A 129 8.64 -3.90 7.78
C HIS A 129 9.19 -3.94 9.22
N PRO A 130 10.23 -4.76 9.50
CA PRO A 130 10.65 -5.07 10.86
C PRO A 130 11.09 -3.84 11.68
N VAL A 131 11.65 -2.81 11.04
CA VAL A 131 12.03 -1.56 11.73
C VAL A 131 10.79 -0.76 12.14
N LEU A 132 9.78 -0.66 11.28
CA LEU A 132 8.50 -0.01 11.60
C LEU A 132 7.77 -0.77 12.71
N PHE A 133 7.77 -2.11 12.65
CA PHE A 133 7.21 -2.95 13.69
C PHE A 133 7.90 -2.73 15.04
N GLN A 134 9.23 -2.60 15.06
CA GLN A 134 9.98 -2.27 16.28
C GLN A 134 9.63 -0.88 16.84
N ARG A 135 9.49 0.14 15.98
CA ARG A 135 8.99 1.47 16.39
C ARG A 135 7.59 1.36 17.00
N LEU A 136 6.67 0.67 16.33
CA LEU A 136 5.29 0.51 16.82
C LEU A 136 5.23 -0.24 18.16
N ALA A 137 6.04 -1.29 18.33
CA ALA A 137 6.16 -2.01 19.59
C ALA A 137 6.80 -1.17 20.72
N GLN A 138 7.69 -0.24 20.39
CA GLN A 138 8.24 0.72 21.34
C GLN A 138 7.20 1.78 21.72
N ALA A 139 6.53 2.39 20.74
CA ALA A 139 5.46 3.36 20.94
C ALA A 139 4.35 2.82 21.86
N LYS A 140 3.95 1.55 21.68
CA LYS A 140 2.98 0.90 22.56
C LYS A 140 3.48 0.67 23.99
N ARG A 141 4.78 0.40 24.17
CA ARG A 141 5.39 0.28 25.51
C ARG A 141 5.43 1.64 26.22
N ASP A 142 5.74 2.70 25.49
CA ASP A 142 5.85 4.06 26.04
C ASP A 142 4.47 4.69 26.30
N ASN A 143 3.47 4.35 25.47
CA ASN A 143 2.09 4.77 25.64
C ASN A 143 1.16 3.53 25.68
N PRO A 144 0.88 2.97 26.87
CA PRO A 144 -0.06 1.85 27.01
C PRO A 144 -1.50 2.15 26.56
N ARG A 145 -1.84 3.41 26.28
CA ARG A 145 -3.16 3.79 25.73
C ARG A 145 -3.22 3.66 24.21
N LEU A 146 -2.08 3.60 23.51
CA LEU A 146 -2.03 3.36 22.07
C LEU A 146 -2.67 2.01 21.77
N ARG A 147 -3.74 2.05 20.98
CA ARG A 147 -4.43 0.85 20.50
C ARG A 147 -3.87 0.42 19.16
N ILE A 148 -3.65 -0.88 18.99
CA ILE A 148 -3.23 -1.49 17.73
C ILE A 148 -4.28 -2.51 17.31
N VAL A 149 -4.87 -2.32 16.14
CA VAL A 149 -5.81 -3.26 15.53
C VAL A 149 -5.14 -3.89 14.31
N ALA A 150 -5.04 -5.21 14.27
CA ALA A 150 -4.62 -5.97 13.10
C ALA A 150 -5.85 -6.53 12.37
N ILE A 151 -5.94 -6.31 11.08
CA ILE A 151 -7.04 -6.70 10.20
C ILE A 151 -6.43 -7.59 9.12
N ASP A 152 -6.43 -8.90 9.32
CA ASP A 152 -5.79 -9.87 8.43
C ASP A 152 -6.52 -11.22 8.55
N PRO A 153 -6.88 -11.91 7.46
CA PRO A 153 -7.50 -13.24 7.53
C PRO A 153 -6.64 -14.26 8.30
N ARG A 154 -5.33 -14.04 8.38
CA ARG A 154 -4.37 -14.90 9.09
C ARG A 154 -3.87 -14.19 10.34
N ARG A 155 -3.67 -14.97 11.40
CA ARG A 155 -2.92 -14.52 12.57
C ARG A 155 -1.42 -14.58 12.26
N THR A 156 -0.76 -13.42 12.22
CA THR A 156 0.68 -13.27 11.94
C THR A 156 1.44 -12.82 13.18
N ALA A 157 2.78 -12.77 13.12
CA ALA A 157 3.61 -12.25 14.21
C ALA A 157 3.29 -10.77 14.54
N THR A 158 2.75 -10.01 13.58
CA THR A 158 2.23 -8.66 13.83
C THR A 158 1.18 -8.63 14.94
N CYS A 159 0.39 -9.71 15.09
CA CYS A 159 -0.66 -9.80 16.10
C CYS A 159 -0.12 -9.90 17.53
N GLU A 160 1.19 -10.10 17.74
CA GLU A 160 1.80 -10.17 19.09
C GLU A 160 1.68 -8.84 19.84
N ILE A 161 1.70 -7.70 19.13
CA ILE A 161 1.52 -6.37 19.73
C ILE A 161 0.11 -5.82 19.54
N ALA A 162 -0.78 -6.50 18.81
CA ALA A 162 -2.12 -6.02 18.53
C ALA A 162 -3.04 -6.22 19.74
N ASP A 163 -3.86 -5.21 20.06
CA ASP A 163 -4.93 -5.32 21.06
C ASP A 163 -6.16 -6.05 20.52
N ARG A 164 -6.37 -5.96 19.20
CA ARG A 164 -7.48 -6.60 18.50
C ARG A 164 -6.96 -7.18 17.19
N HIS A 165 -7.39 -8.40 16.88
CA HIS A 165 -7.17 -9.02 15.58
C HIS A 165 -8.54 -9.33 14.97
N LEU A 166 -8.85 -8.71 13.82
CA LEU A 166 -10.04 -8.99 13.03
C LEU A 166 -9.67 -9.96 11.90
N ALA A 167 -10.09 -11.22 12.05
CA ALA A 167 -9.84 -12.28 11.07
C ALA A 167 -10.97 -12.36 10.02
N LEU A 168 -11.12 -11.29 9.22
CA LEU A 168 -12.16 -11.24 8.20
C LEU A 168 -11.94 -12.24 7.06
N ALA A 169 -13.01 -12.53 6.33
CA ALA A 169 -12.96 -13.26 5.07
C ALA A 169 -12.09 -12.51 4.03
N PRO A 170 -11.25 -13.21 3.24
CA PRO A 170 -10.43 -12.56 2.22
C PRO A 170 -11.26 -11.70 1.25
N GLY A 171 -10.84 -10.45 1.04
CA GLY A 171 -11.49 -9.51 0.13
C GLY A 171 -12.76 -8.84 0.67
N SER A 172 -13.12 -9.03 1.96
CA SER A 172 -14.31 -8.42 2.56
C SER A 172 -14.04 -7.09 3.27
N ASP A 173 -12.79 -6.62 3.28
CA ASP A 173 -12.35 -5.37 3.93
C ASP A 173 -13.08 -4.14 3.39
N GLY A 174 -13.41 -4.10 2.10
CA GLY A 174 -14.25 -3.04 1.53
C GLY A 174 -15.61 -2.89 2.23
N GLY A 175 -16.23 -4.00 2.64
CA GLY A 175 -17.46 -3.99 3.42
C GLY A 175 -17.26 -3.49 4.85
N LEU A 176 -16.16 -3.88 5.50
CA LEU A 176 -15.78 -3.40 6.82
C LEU A 176 -15.61 -1.87 6.86
N PHE A 177 -14.97 -1.29 5.84
CA PHE A 177 -14.77 0.16 5.77
C PHE A 177 -15.99 0.93 5.28
N ALA A 178 -16.84 0.32 4.44
CA ALA A 178 -18.14 0.89 4.10
C ALA A 178 -19.03 1.05 5.34
N GLY A 179 -19.07 0.03 6.20
CA GLY A 179 -19.79 0.11 7.48
C GLY A 179 -19.15 1.07 8.48
N LEU A 180 -17.82 1.21 8.47
CA LEU A 180 -17.15 2.22 9.31
C LEU A 180 -17.56 3.63 8.90
N LEU A 181 -17.65 3.91 7.59
CA LEU A 181 -18.15 5.19 7.10
C LEU A 181 -19.60 5.44 7.56
N ASN A 182 -20.45 4.42 7.50
CA ASN A 182 -21.83 4.52 8.01
C ASN A 182 -21.86 4.83 9.51
N ALA A 183 -21.09 4.09 10.32
CA ALA A 183 -21.00 4.29 11.76
C ALA A 183 -20.44 5.68 12.14
N LEU A 184 -19.47 6.19 11.36
CA LEU A 184 -18.96 7.55 11.50
C LEU A 184 -20.07 8.58 11.26
N ALA A 185 -20.84 8.42 10.18
CA ALA A 185 -21.95 9.32 9.86
C ALA A 185 -23.05 9.31 10.94
N GLU A 186 -23.41 8.14 11.45
CA GLU A 186 -24.38 7.98 12.56
C GLU A 186 -23.87 8.62 13.86
N ALA A 187 -22.57 8.58 14.10
CA ALA A 187 -21.92 9.24 15.24
C ALA A 187 -21.75 10.76 15.07
N GLY A 188 -22.34 11.36 14.03
CA GLY A 188 -22.19 12.79 13.73
C GLY A 188 -20.76 13.18 13.35
N ALA A 189 -19.95 12.22 12.89
CA ALA A 189 -18.64 12.54 12.37
C ALA A 189 -18.77 13.22 11.02
N CYS A 190 -18.24 14.45 10.95
CA CYS A 190 -18.27 15.25 9.74
C CYS A 190 -17.52 14.50 8.62
N VAL A 191 -18.20 14.37 7.50
CA VAL A 191 -17.70 13.87 6.21
C VAL A 191 -17.91 14.96 5.15
N ASP A 192 -18.12 16.19 5.61
CA ASP A 192 -18.29 17.36 4.77
C ASP A 192 -16.92 17.81 4.26
N GLY A 193 -16.89 18.40 3.07
CA GLY A 193 -15.64 18.85 2.43
C GLY A 193 -15.01 17.85 1.45
N PHE A 194 -15.49 16.61 1.38
CA PHE A 194 -15.12 15.68 0.31
C PHE A 194 -16.04 15.87 -0.90
N ARG A 195 -15.45 16.02 -2.10
CA ARG A 195 -16.19 16.18 -3.37
C ARG A 195 -17.27 15.10 -3.55
N ASP A 196 -16.93 13.85 -3.25
CA ASP A 196 -17.80 12.69 -3.47
C ASP A 196 -18.46 12.19 -2.17
N GLY A 197 -18.35 12.95 -1.08
CA GLY A 197 -18.84 12.59 0.26
C GLY A 197 -20.32 12.14 0.28
N PRO A 198 -21.26 12.89 -0.30
CA PRO A 198 -22.67 12.49 -0.32
C PRO A 198 -22.93 11.16 -1.02
N GLN A 199 -22.22 10.86 -2.11
CA GLN A 199 -22.35 9.62 -2.87
C GLN A 199 -21.78 8.44 -2.08
N ALA A 200 -20.60 8.61 -1.48
CA ALA A 200 -19.98 7.61 -0.62
C ALA A 200 -20.87 7.28 0.59
N LEU A 201 -21.47 8.30 1.21
CA LEU A 201 -22.44 8.10 2.31
C LEU A 201 -23.69 7.37 1.85
N ALA A 202 -24.26 7.73 0.70
CA ALA A 202 -25.42 7.04 0.15
C ALA A 202 -25.11 5.55 -0.08
N ALA A 203 -23.91 5.21 -0.56
CA ALA A 203 -23.46 3.83 -0.71
C ALA A 203 -23.24 3.11 0.63
N ALA A 204 -22.85 3.84 1.68
CA ALA A 204 -22.60 3.32 3.02
C ALA A 204 -23.87 3.07 3.86
N ARG A 205 -24.97 3.82 3.61
CA ARG A 205 -26.23 3.81 4.42
C ARG A 205 -26.89 2.45 4.66
N GLY A 206 -26.49 1.40 3.94
CA GLY A 206 -26.99 0.03 4.11
C GLY A 206 -26.00 -0.94 4.74
N TRP A 207 -24.83 -0.47 5.18
CA TRP A 207 -23.76 -1.27 5.80
C TRP A 207 -23.81 -1.11 7.33
N ASP A 208 -24.86 -1.65 7.96
CA ASP A 208 -24.92 -1.76 9.42
C ASP A 208 -23.97 -2.85 9.95
N VAL A 209 -23.77 -2.87 11.27
CA VAL A 209 -22.88 -3.83 11.94
C VAL A 209 -23.26 -5.28 11.60
N ALA A 210 -24.55 -5.61 11.55
CA ALA A 210 -25.01 -6.98 11.32
C ALA A 210 -24.67 -7.45 9.89
N ARG A 211 -24.92 -6.60 8.89
CA ARG A 211 -24.56 -6.87 7.49
C ARG A 211 -23.05 -6.98 7.32
N VAL A 212 -22.28 -6.08 7.92
CA VAL A 212 -20.81 -6.11 7.85
C VAL A 212 -20.28 -7.40 8.48
N ALA A 213 -20.77 -7.76 9.67
CA ALA A 213 -20.39 -8.97 10.37
C ALA A 213 -20.63 -10.22 9.51
N ALA A 214 -21.82 -10.33 8.91
CA ALA A 214 -22.14 -11.43 8.00
C ALA A 214 -21.26 -11.45 6.75
N PHE A 215 -21.04 -10.29 6.11
CA PHE A 215 -20.21 -10.18 4.90
C PHE A 215 -18.73 -10.48 5.17
N CYS A 216 -18.22 -10.07 6.32
CA CYS A 216 -16.83 -10.26 6.71
C CYS A 216 -16.56 -11.59 7.41
N GLY A 217 -17.59 -12.36 7.76
CA GLY A 217 -17.41 -13.56 8.59
C GLY A 217 -16.87 -13.24 9.98
N LEU A 218 -17.22 -12.08 10.54
CA LEU A 218 -16.77 -11.63 11.86
C LEU A 218 -17.93 -11.63 12.87
N PRO A 219 -17.66 -11.81 14.17
CA PRO A 219 -18.65 -11.52 15.21
C PRO A 219 -19.10 -10.05 15.19
N ALA A 220 -20.40 -9.81 15.38
CA ALA A 220 -20.97 -8.46 15.34
C ALA A 220 -20.40 -7.54 16.43
N ASP A 221 -20.07 -8.10 17.60
CA ASP A 221 -19.45 -7.39 18.71
C ASP A 221 -18.00 -6.97 18.41
N GLU A 222 -17.26 -7.75 17.60
CA GLU A 222 -15.92 -7.37 17.13
C GLU A 222 -15.97 -6.20 16.15
N VAL A 223 -16.90 -6.24 15.19
CA VAL A 223 -17.13 -5.15 14.24
C VAL A 223 -17.54 -3.87 14.99
N ALA A 224 -18.55 -3.96 15.87
CA ALA A 224 -18.99 -2.83 16.67
C ALA A 224 -17.88 -2.31 17.60
N GLY A 225 -17.08 -3.21 18.17
CA GLY A 225 -15.92 -2.88 19.00
C GLY A 225 -14.89 -2.06 18.24
N PHE A 226 -14.50 -2.51 17.05
CA PHE A 226 -13.60 -1.78 16.17
C PHE A 226 -14.14 -0.38 15.80
N TYR A 227 -15.41 -0.27 15.44
CA TYR A 227 -16.02 1.03 15.10
C TYR A 227 -16.01 1.99 16.30
N ARG A 228 -16.32 1.50 17.51
CA ARG A 228 -16.24 2.32 18.72
C ARG A 228 -14.82 2.79 19.00
N GLU A 229 -13.82 1.91 18.89
CA GLU A 229 -12.40 2.27 19.08
C GLU A 229 -11.97 3.35 18.08
N PHE A 230 -12.36 3.20 16.80
CA PHE A 230 -12.05 4.16 15.75
C PHE A 230 -12.71 5.53 15.98
N ILE A 231 -13.99 5.55 16.31
CA ILE A 231 -14.74 6.78 16.58
C ILE A 231 -14.18 7.51 17.82
N ALA A 232 -13.79 6.77 18.86
CA ALA A 232 -13.23 7.34 20.09
C ALA A 232 -11.85 7.98 19.90
N ALA A 233 -10.99 7.38 19.06
CA ALA A 233 -9.65 7.89 18.79
C ALA A 233 -9.65 9.28 18.14
N ARG A 234 -10.73 9.66 17.45
CA ARG A 234 -10.89 10.97 16.80
C ARG A 234 -10.98 12.15 17.79
N GLY A 235 -11.48 11.92 19.00
CA GLY A 235 -11.89 13.00 19.92
C GLY A 235 -10.75 13.75 20.63
N ARG A 236 -9.47 13.51 20.30
CA ARG A 236 -8.32 14.02 21.07
C ARG A 236 -7.27 14.79 20.28
N SER A 237 -7.41 14.95 18.96
CA SER A 237 -6.51 15.80 18.17
C SER A 237 -6.96 17.28 18.24
N PRO A 238 -6.15 18.23 18.76
CA PRO A 238 -6.56 19.63 18.93
C PRO A 238 -6.50 20.47 17.64
N SER A 239 -6.00 19.91 16.53
CA SER A 239 -5.78 20.66 15.29
C SER A 239 -6.87 20.30 14.27
N THR A 240 -7.55 21.35 13.81
CA THR A 240 -8.60 21.49 12.77
C THR A 240 -9.53 20.30 12.39
N PRO A 241 -10.84 20.54 12.17
CA PRO A 241 -11.82 19.48 11.86
C PRO A 241 -11.45 18.57 10.69
N TRP A 242 -10.72 19.07 9.67
CA TRP A 242 -10.31 18.29 8.50
C TRP A 242 -9.08 17.41 8.74
N GLU A 243 -8.19 17.77 9.69
CA GLU A 243 -7.10 16.90 10.15
C GLU A 243 -7.63 15.75 11.01
N SER A 244 -8.75 15.95 11.71
CA SER A 244 -9.45 14.89 12.47
C SER A 244 -10.24 13.89 11.61
N ILE A 245 -10.43 14.19 10.32
CA ILE A 245 -11.01 13.28 9.31
C ILE A 245 -9.91 12.60 8.47
N ASN A 246 -8.63 12.94 8.68
CA ASN A 246 -7.64 11.89 8.50
C ASN A 246 -8.04 10.78 9.48
N PRO A 247 -8.23 9.53 9.01
CA PRO A 247 -8.36 8.46 9.97
C PRO A 247 -7.15 8.49 10.92
N PRO A 248 -7.23 7.86 12.11
CA PRO A 248 -6.06 7.61 12.95
C PRO A 248 -4.84 7.38 12.05
N ALA A 249 -3.77 8.12 12.31
CA ALA A 249 -2.64 8.39 11.41
C ALA A 249 -1.84 7.15 10.95
N ALA A 250 -2.43 5.96 11.07
CA ALA A 250 -1.93 4.69 10.58
C ALA A 250 -3.04 3.68 10.27
N ALA A 251 -4.14 4.07 9.59
CA ALA A 251 -4.96 3.09 8.85
C ALA A 251 -4.14 2.56 7.65
N THR A 252 -3.31 1.57 7.91
CA THR A 252 -2.31 1.01 7.01
C THR A 252 -2.92 -0.16 6.23
N ASN A 253 -3.50 0.05 5.05
CA ASN A 253 -3.68 -1.07 4.11
C ASN A 253 -2.37 -1.38 3.40
N VAL A 254 -1.61 -2.27 4.04
CA VAL A 254 -0.52 -3.00 3.42
C VAL A 254 -1.16 -4.25 2.83
N THR A 255 -1.65 -4.16 1.60
CA THR A 255 -1.70 -5.34 0.74
C THR A 255 -0.31 -6.01 0.75
N PRO A 256 -0.15 -7.31 0.42
CA PRO A 256 1.09 -8.08 0.61
C PRO A 256 2.37 -7.52 -0.07
N SER A 257 2.25 -6.37 -0.68
CA SER A 257 3.20 -5.70 -1.54
C SER A 257 3.26 -4.21 -1.13
N SER A 258 4.17 -3.93 -0.18
CA SER A 258 4.68 -2.61 0.27
C SER A 258 3.72 -1.51 0.75
N THR A 259 3.92 -1.12 2.02
CA THR A 259 3.91 0.26 2.54
C THR A 259 2.85 1.23 1.99
N SER A 260 1.56 0.96 2.20
CA SER A 260 0.50 1.95 1.93
C SER A 260 -0.35 2.23 3.15
N ILE A 261 -0.63 3.51 3.40
CA ILE A 261 -1.45 4.02 4.49
C ILE A 261 -2.68 4.67 3.85
N TRP A 262 -3.83 4.06 4.05
CA TRP A 262 -5.08 4.41 3.37
C TRP A 262 -6.00 5.24 4.27
N PRO A 263 -6.45 6.41 3.81
CA PRO A 263 -7.51 7.14 4.47
C PRO A 263 -8.85 6.42 4.35
N ALA A 264 -9.67 6.36 5.41
CA ALA A 264 -10.99 5.74 5.37
C ALA A 264 -11.91 6.34 4.28
N GLY A 265 -11.79 7.64 3.97
CA GLY A 265 -12.53 8.31 2.90
C GLY A 265 -12.19 7.81 1.49
N SER A 266 -10.96 7.36 1.25
CA SER A 266 -10.53 6.79 -0.03
C SER A 266 -11.03 5.36 -0.25
N MET A 267 -11.22 4.60 0.85
CA MET A 267 -11.72 3.23 0.82
C MET A 267 -13.21 3.20 0.46
N ALA A 268 -13.99 4.17 0.92
CA ALA A 268 -15.40 4.31 0.55
C ALA A 268 -15.59 4.71 -0.92
N ALA A 269 -14.74 5.60 -1.46
CA ALA A 269 -14.78 5.95 -2.88
C ALA A 269 -14.33 4.79 -3.80
N ALA A 270 -13.39 3.96 -3.35
CA ALA A 270 -12.97 2.76 -4.07
C ALA A 270 -14.01 1.62 -4.00
N ALA A 271 -14.71 1.47 -2.87
CA ALA A 271 -15.79 0.48 -2.69
C ALA A 271 -17.11 0.89 -3.38
N ALA A 272 -17.35 2.19 -3.60
CA ALA A 272 -18.53 2.71 -4.27
C ALA A 272 -18.39 2.80 -5.80
N ALA A 273 -17.21 2.53 -6.36
CA ALA A 273 -17.03 2.47 -7.81
C ALA A 273 -17.66 1.16 -8.35
N PRO A 274 -18.59 1.21 -9.31
CA PRO A 274 -19.07 0.00 -9.95
C PRO A 274 -17.87 -0.68 -10.63
N PHE A 275 -17.63 -1.94 -10.27
CA PHE A 275 -16.75 -2.82 -11.04
C PHE A 275 -17.29 -2.86 -12.48
N ARG A 276 -16.63 -2.13 -13.38
CA ARG A 276 -16.70 -2.32 -14.82
C ARG A 276 -15.31 -2.62 -15.32
#